data_AF-A0A8H4ZXE7-F1
#
_entry.id   AF-A0A8H4ZXE7-F1
#
_cell.length_a   1.000
_cell.length_b   1.000
_cell.length_c   1.000
_cell.angle_alpha   90.00
_cell.angle_beta   90.00
_cell.angle_gamma   90.00
#
_symmetry.space_group_name_H-M   'P 1'
#
loop_
_entity.id
_entity.type
_entity.pdbx_description
1 polymer ?
#
loop_
_entity_poly.entity_id
_entity_poly.type
_entity_poly.pdbx_seq_one_letter_code
_entity_poly.pdbx_strand_id
1 'polypeptide(L)'
;MTVKKIADMAERDQVYTTPKEFVLGGMMDTGGVAHDSAILTASSKPLIPTGMAISICFCMGDYTAEIEQIYAGLTDQPPHTEKQKVMAKKTIELYLATFKHYDYKRTFELVDENYKQHSQLVADGRDSIIEASKILKSIAAKHWTGLGEPHFNMMFKRILVDGDYVVAQILSERWPGDEGEHVFDLYRWKNGRVVEHWDVIQQVDLANIKHGNSVA
;
A
#
# COMPACT_ATOMS: atom_id res chain seq x y z
N MET A 1 -4.60 26.51 -5.43
CA MET A 1 -3.16 26.75 -5.15
C MET A 1 -2.45 25.51 -4.60
N THR A 2 -3.01 24.30 -4.77
CA THR A 2 -2.66 23.11 -3.97
C THR A 2 -1.97 22.02 -4.79
N VAL A 3 -2.41 21.77 -6.03
CA VAL A 3 -1.84 20.75 -6.94
C VAL A 3 -0.40 21.09 -7.34
N LYS A 4 -0.08 22.38 -7.50
CA LYS A 4 1.27 22.83 -7.86
C LYS A 4 2.29 22.52 -6.77
N LYS A 5 1.92 22.50 -5.48
CA LYS A 5 2.89 22.27 -4.39
C LYS A 5 3.27 20.80 -4.24
N ILE A 6 2.33 19.88 -4.49
CA ILE A 6 2.58 18.43 -4.53
C ILE A 6 3.41 18.07 -5.77
N ALA A 7 3.08 18.66 -6.92
CA ALA A 7 3.88 18.52 -8.14
C ALA A 7 5.28 19.15 -8.00
N ASP A 8 5.40 20.33 -7.39
CA ASP A 8 6.67 21.03 -7.17
C ASP A 8 7.57 20.31 -6.14
N MET A 9 7.01 19.51 -5.22
CA MET A 9 7.80 18.60 -4.37
C MET A 9 8.36 17.45 -5.21
N ALA A 10 7.54 16.84 -6.06
CA ALA A 10 8.00 15.79 -6.98
C ALA A 10 8.98 16.32 -8.05
N GLU A 11 8.89 17.60 -8.45
CA GLU A 11 9.73 18.21 -9.50
C GLU A 11 11.01 18.87 -8.97
N ARG A 12 11.05 19.41 -7.74
CA ARG A 12 12.29 19.98 -7.15
C ARG A 12 13.40 18.95 -6.97
N ASP A 13 13.04 17.68 -6.88
CA ASP A 13 13.98 16.60 -6.58
C ASP A 13 14.66 16.01 -7.84
N GLN A 14 14.23 16.39 -9.05
CA GLN A 14 14.88 15.94 -10.30
C GLN A 14 16.21 16.65 -10.62
N VAL A 15 16.58 17.71 -9.90
CA VAL A 15 17.81 18.49 -10.20
C VAL A 15 19.08 17.76 -9.73
N TYR A 16 18.98 16.75 -8.87
CA TYR A 16 20.15 16.07 -8.27
C TYR A 16 20.54 14.73 -8.93
N THR A 17 19.76 14.20 -9.88
CA THR A 17 19.98 12.87 -10.45
C THR A 17 20.22 12.90 -11.97
N THR A 18 21.27 13.56 -12.44
CA THR A 18 21.82 13.30 -13.79
C THR A 18 23.04 12.40 -13.70
N PRO A 19 22.93 11.08 -13.99
CA PRO A 19 24.10 10.24 -14.21
C PRO A 19 24.70 10.52 -15.59
N LYS A 20 26.02 10.67 -15.64
CA LYS A 20 26.80 10.73 -16.88
C LYS A 20 26.66 9.41 -17.66
N GLU A 21 26.56 9.54 -18.98
CA GLU A 21 26.50 8.46 -19.97
C GLU A 21 27.61 7.41 -19.79
N PHE A 22 27.26 6.13 -19.92
CA PHE A 22 28.22 5.03 -20.07
C PHE A 22 27.90 4.25 -21.35
N VAL A 23 28.97 3.97 -22.11
CA VAL A 23 28.96 3.53 -23.51
C VAL A 23 28.76 2.00 -23.64
N LEU A 24 28.05 1.60 -24.71
CA LEU A 24 27.76 0.22 -25.12
C LEU A 24 28.99 -0.60 -25.55
N GLY A 25 28.91 -1.91 -25.31
CA GLY A 25 29.53 -3.00 -26.09
C GLY A 25 29.39 -4.32 -25.33
N GLY A 26 28.97 -5.47 -25.86
CA GLY A 26 28.52 -5.93 -27.17
C GLY A 26 28.28 -7.45 -27.06
N MET A 27 27.34 -7.99 -27.88
CA MET A 27 27.37 -9.31 -28.54
C MET A 27 27.69 -10.61 -27.77
N MET A 28 26.73 -11.56 -27.69
CA MET A 28 26.60 -12.75 -28.57
C MET A 28 25.72 -13.87 -27.96
N ASP A 29 25.22 -14.68 -28.89
CA ASP A 29 24.10 -15.63 -28.90
C ASP A 29 24.46 -17.05 -28.41
N THR A 30 23.43 -17.86 -28.08
CA THR A 30 23.13 -19.23 -28.59
C THR A 30 22.44 -20.16 -27.58
N GLY A 31 21.21 -20.58 -27.93
CA GLY A 31 20.82 -22.00 -28.08
C GLY A 31 20.29 -22.80 -26.88
N GLY A 32 19.16 -23.51 -27.08
CA GLY A 32 18.84 -24.75 -26.38
C GLY A 32 17.34 -25.03 -26.15
N VAL A 33 16.79 -26.04 -26.83
CA VAL A 33 15.36 -26.41 -26.89
C VAL A 33 15.11 -27.76 -26.18
N ALA A 34 13.89 -27.91 -25.62
CA ALA A 34 13.10 -29.12 -25.31
C ALA A 34 13.58 -30.11 -24.22
N HIS A 35 12.67 -30.48 -23.31
CA HIS A 35 11.77 -31.62 -23.48
C HIS A 35 10.71 -31.66 -22.37
N ASP A 36 9.48 -31.95 -22.77
CA ASP A 36 8.30 -32.09 -21.91
C ASP A 36 7.71 -33.49 -22.15
N SER A 37 7.36 -34.20 -21.08
CA SER A 37 6.27 -35.21 -20.97
C SER A 37 6.50 -36.16 -19.79
N ALA A 38 5.61 -36.09 -18.80
CA ALA A 38 5.24 -37.24 -17.98
C ALA A 38 3.80 -37.10 -17.47
N ILE A 39 3.07 -38.19 -17.64
CA ILE A 39 1.65 -38.43 -17.37
C ILE A 39 1.41 -38.57 -15.85
N LEU A 40 0.30 -38.07 -15.32
CA LEU A 40 -0.36 -38.70 -14.16
C LEU A 40 -1.88 -38.47 -14.13
N THR A 41 -2.54 -39.50 -13.62
CA THR A 41 -3.94 -39.91 -13.78
C THR A 41 -4.93 -39.26 -12.81
N ALA A 42 -6.21 -39.32 -13.17
CA ALA A 42 -7.37 -38.85 -12.43
C ALA A 42 -7.51 -39.40 -11.00
N SER A 43 -8.06 -38.57 -10.10
CA SER A 43 -8.59 -38.97 -8.80
C SER A 43 -9.85 -38.16 -8.45
N SER A 44 -10.83 -38.88 -7.90
CA SER A 44 -12.23 -38.54 -7.62
C SER A 44 -12.45 -37.49 -6.51
N LYS A 45 -13.38 -36.55 -6.71
CA LYS A 45 -13.88 -35.62 -5.68
C LYS A 45 -15.00 -36.26 -4.84
N PRO A 46 -15.07 -36.04 -3.52
CA PRO A 46 -16.27 -36.32 -2.73
C PRO A 46 -17.18 -35.08 -2.60
N LEU A 47 -18.49 -35.30 -2.59
CA LEU A 47 -19.53 -34.30 -2.26
C LEU A 47 -19.59 -34.07 -0.74
N ILE A 48 -19.74 -32.81 -0.32
CA ILE A 48 -20.04 -32.42 1.08
C ILE A 48 -21.50 -31.90 1.13
N PRO A 49 -22.31 -32.30 2.12
CA PRO A 49 -23.70 -31.88 2.23
C PRO A 49 -23.85 -30.47 2.82
N THR A 50 -24.92 -29.80 2.39
CA THR A 50 -25.40 -28.47 2.77
C THR A 50 -25.66 -28.33 4.26
N GLY A 51 -24.98 -27.39 4.90
CA GLY A 51 -25.24 -26.91 6.26
C GLY A 51 -25.36 -25.38 6.27
N MET A 52 -26.50 -24.89 6.73
CA MET A 52 -26.93 -23.49 6.78
C MET A 52 -26.00 -22.66 7.67
N ALA A 53 -25.24 -21.73 7.08
CA ALA A 53 -24.52 -20.70 7.81
C ALA A 53 -25.25 -19.35 7.61
N ILE A 54 -25.76 -18.78 8.70
CA ILE A 54 -26.20 -17.39 8.75
C ILE A 54 -24.94 -16.54 8.60
N SER A 55 -24.66 -16.13 7.36
CA SER A 55 -23.57 -15.21 7.05
C SER A 55 -24.06 -13.80 7.31
N ILE A 56 -23.56 -13.18 8.39
CA ILE A 56 -23.48 -11.72 8.44
C ILE A 56 -22.41 -11.35 7.41
N CYS A 57 -22.85 -11.17 6.17
CA CYS A 57 -22.00 -10.75 5.07
C CYS A 57 -21.61 -9.29 5.32
N PHE A 58 -20.53 -9.07 6.06
CA PHE A 58 -19.72 -7.88 5.83
C PHE A 58 -19.08 -8.10 4.46
N CYS A 59 -19.62 -7.48 3.42
CA CYS A 59 -18.98 -7.44 2.11
C CYS A 59 -17.64 -6.72 2.27
N MET A 60 -16.58 -7.44 2.62
CA MET A 60 -15.22 -6.97 2.39
C MET A 60 -15.04 -6.93 0.87
N GLY A 61 -14.40 -5.87 0.34
CA GLY A 61 -13.81 -5.99 -0.99
C GLY A 61 -12.90 -7.23 -1.00
N ASP A 62 -12.79 -7.94 -2.12
CA ASP A 62 -12.09 -9.23 -2.21
C ASP A 62 -10.57 -9.10 -2.08
N TYR A 63 -10.10 -8.66 -0.91
CA TYR A 63 -8.71 -8.42 -0.53
C TYR A 63 -8.29 -9.26 0.67
N THR A 64 -9.16 -10.16 1.14
CA THR A 64 -8.96 -10.91 2.40
C THR A 64 -7.62 -11.64 2.40
N ALA A 65 -7.29 -12.35 1.32
CA ALA A 65 -6.03 -13.08 1.23
C ALA A 65 -4.80 -12.15 1.29
N GLU A 66 -4.86 -11.01 0.60
CA GLU A 66 -3.79 -10.01 0.60
C GLU A 66 -3.63 -9.34 1.97
N ILE A 67 -4.74 -9.00 2.63
CA ILE A 67 -4.73 -8.46 4.00
C ILE A 67 -4.09 -9.45 4.98
N GLU A 68 -4.47 -10.72 4.93
CA GLU A 68 -3.89 -11.75 5.79
C GLU A 68 -2.41 -11.94 5.51
N GLN A 69 -1.99 -11.92 4.25
CA GLN A 69 -0.58 -12.03 3.87
C GLN A 69 0.25 -10.85 4.38
N ILE A 70 -0.22 -9.61 4.18
CA ILE A 70 0.46 -8.40 4.67
C ILE A 70 0.54 -8.44 6.20
N TYR A 71 -0.57 -8.73 6.87
CA TYR A 71 -0.62 -8.78 8.33
C TYR A 71 0.32 -9.86 8.90
N ALA A 72 0.36 -11.05 8.29
CA ALA A 72 1.25 -12.13 8.71
C ALA A 72 2.75 -11.78 8.54
N GLY A 73 3.08 -10.88 7.62
CA GLY A 73 4.44 -10.37 7.42
C GLY A 73 4.91 -9.37 8.49
N LEU A 74 4.00 -8.80 9.28
CA LEU A 74 4.32 -7.83 10.34
C LEU A 74 4.91 -8.52 11.57
N THR A 75 6.22 -8.73 11.55
CA THR A 75 6.95 -9.51 12.56
C THR A 75 7.65 -8.66 13.62
N ASP A 76 7.95 -7.38 13.32
CA ASP A 76 8.63 -6.47 14.25
C ASP A 76 7.66 -5.48 14.90
N GLN A 77 6.75 -6.01 15.71
CA GLN A 77 5.80 -5.21 16.50
C GLN A 77 5.33 -5.99 17.73
N PRO A 78 4.82 -5.32 18.78
CA PRO A 78 4.20 -6.02 19.90
C PRO A 78 3.05 -6.94 19.44
N PRO A 79 2.83 -8.07 20.12
CA PRO A 79 1.74 -8.97 19.76
C PRO A 79 0.39 -8.27 19.92
N HIS A 80 -0.45 -8.35 18.90
CA HIS A 80 -1.81 -7.84 18.94
C HIS A 80 -2.78 -8.83 19.60
N THR A 81 -3.66 -8.31 20.44
CA THR A 81 -4.92 -8.97 20.82
C THR A 81 -5.83 -9.16 19.60
N GLU A 82 -6.84 -10.02 19.69
CA GLU A 82 -7.81 -10.22 18.59
C GLU A 82 -8.50 -8.90 18.16
N LYS A 83 -8.81 -8.02 19.11
CA LYS A 83 -9.38 -6.70 18.80
C LYS A 83 -8.40 -5.84 18.01
N GLN A 84 -7.12 -5.81 18.41
CA GLN A 84 -6.08 -5.05 17.71
C GLN A 84 -5.80 -5.63 16.33
N LYS A 85 -5.83 -6.96 16.16
CA LYS A 85 -5.72 -7.62 14.84
C LYS A 85 -6.77 -7.12 13.87
N VAL A 86 -8.03 -7.03 14.31
CA VAL A 86 -9.13 -6.50 13.47
C VAL A 86 -8.86 -5.07 13.04
N MET A 87 -8.40 -4.21 13.94
CA MET A 87 -8.08 -2.80 13.64
C MET A 87 -6.90 -2.65 12.69
N ALA A 88 -5.84 -3.44 12.90
CA ALA A 88 -4.67 -3.45 12.02
C ALA A 88 -5.05 -3.92 10.61
N LYS A 89 -5.84 -4.99 10.49
CA LYS A 89 -6.32 -5.51 9.20
C LYS A 89 -7.24 -4.54 8.48
N LYS A 90 -8.12 -3.83 9.20
CA LYS A 90 -8.93 -2.75 8.61
C LYS A 90 -8.09 -1.59 8.11
N THR A 91 -6.98 -1.29 8.78
CA THR A 91 -6.02 -0.28 8.31
C THR A 91 -5.34 -0.74 7.03
N ILE A 92 -4.92 -2.01 6.93
CA ILE A 92 -4.41 -2.55 5.65
C ILE A 92 -5.47 -2.47 4.55
N GLU A 93 -6.71 -2.87 4.85
CA GLU A 93 -7.84 -2.81 3.91
C GLU A 93 -8.08 -1.40 3.38
N LEU A 94 -8.00 -0.38 4.24
CA LEU A 94 -8.12 1.03 3.85
C LEU A 94 -7.11 1.38 2.75
N TYR A 95 -5.84 0.99 2.89
CA TYR A 95 -4.80 1.33 1.92
C TYR A 95 -4.99 0.55 0.62
N LEU A 96 -5.30 -0.74 0.72
CA LEU A 96 -5.56 -1.57 -0.45
C LEU A 96 -6.73 -1.04 -1.26
N ALA A 97 -7.86 -0.76 -0.62
CA ALA A 97 -9.03 -0.20 -1.27
C ALA A 97 -8.74 1.19 -1.86
N THR A 98 -8.06 2.05 -1.11
CA THR A 98 -7.92 3.47 -1.48
C THR A 98 -6.82 3.71 -2.51
N PHE A 99 -5.62 3.17 -2.30
CA PHE A 99 -4.40 3.58 -3.00
C PHE A 99 -3.85 2.54 -3.98
N LYS A 100 -4.25 1.27 -3.83
CA LYS A 100 -3.79 0.19 -4.74
C LYS A 100 -4.86 -0.21 -5.75
N HIS A 101 -6.05 -0.55 -5.26
CA HIS A 101 -7.15 -1.08 -6.07
C HIS A 101 -8.15 -0.01 -6.50
N TYR A 102 -8.08 1.19 -5.90
CA TYR A 102 -8.96 2.32 -6.21
C TYR A 102 -10.46 2.00 -6.08
N ASP A 103 -10.81 1.10 -5.16
CA ASP A 103 -12.19 0.80 -4.76
C ASP A 103 -12.70 1.89 -3.82
N TYR A 104 -13.15 2.99 -4.43
CA TYR A 104 -13.67 4.14 -3.71
C TYR A 104 -15.01 3.88 -3.03
N LYS A 105 -15.77 2.89 -3.50
CA LYS A 105 -17.00 2.48 -2.81
C LYS A 105 -16.63 1.89 -1.44
N ARG A 106 -15.67 0.96 -1.42
CA ARG A 106 -15.18 0.38 -0.17
C ARG A 106 -14.48 1.41 0.70
N THR A 107 -13.72 2.33 0.11
CA THR A 107 -13.09 3.45 0.82
C THR A 107 -14.12 4.26 1.60
N PHE A 108 -15.25 4.62 1.00
CA PHE A 108 -16.34 5.35 1.70
C PHE A 108 -17.06 4.56 2.78
N GLU A 109 -16.99 3.23 2.77
CA GLU A 109 -17.49 2.40 3.87
C GLU A 109 -16.53 2.41 5.07
N LEU A 110 -15.23 2.62 4.81
CA LEU A 110 -14.16 2.63 5.81
C LEU A 110 -13.85 4.03 6.37
N VAL A 111 -14.28 5.10 5.72
CA VAL A 111 -14.04 6.49 6.15
C VAL A 111 -15.36 7.14 6.56
N ASP A 112 -15.35 7.86 7.69
CA ASP A 112 -16.51 8.61 8.17
C ASP A 112 -16.79 9.82 7.29
N GLU A 113 -18.07 10.18 7.11
CA GLU A 113 -18.45 11.35 6.32
C GLU A 113 -17.83 12.66 6.83
N ASN A 114 -17.69 12.78 8.15
CA ASN A 114 -17.09 13.94 8.82
C ASN A 114 -15.61 13.69 9.19
N TYR A 115 -14.94 12.85 8.42
CA TYR A 115 -13.51 12.57 8.58
C TYR A 115 -12.70 13.87 8.61
N LYS A 116 -11.84 13.97 9.63
CA LYS A 116 -10.95 15.11 9.88
C LYS A 116 -9.55 14.85 9.36
N GLN A 117 -9.11 15.66 8.40
CA GLN A 117 -7.77 15.60 7.84
C GLN A 117 -6.84 16.64 8.46
N HIS A 118 -5.66 16.23 8.92
CA HIS A 118 -4.63 17.13 9.44
C HIS A 118 -3.38 17.22 8.54
N SER A 119 -3.24 16.33 7.55
CA SER A 119 -2.18 16.44 6.54
C SER A 119 -2.25 17.78 5.83
N GLN A 120 -1.11 18.48 5.75
CA GLN A 120 -1.06 19.87 5.27
C GLN A 120 -1.42 20.03 3.78
N LEU A 121 -1.48 18.92 3.04
CA LEU A 121 -1.61 18.90 1.59
C LEU A 121 -2.98 18.41 1.11
N VAL A 122 -3.81 17.91 2.02
CA VAL A 122 -5.10 17.26 1.71
C VAL A 122 -6.23 18.06 2.37
N ALA A 123 -7.34 18.24 1.65
CA ALA A 123 -8.52 18.93 2.18
C ALA A 123 -9.23 18.11 3.27
N ASP A 124 -10.26 18.67 3.90
CA ASP A 124 -11.05 17.97 4.92
C ASP A 124 -12.18 17.13 4.31
N GLY A 125 -12.79 16.23 5.11
CA GLY A 125 -13.93 15.41 4.70
C GLY A 125 -13.56 14.17 3.87
N ARG A 126 -14.45 13.16 3.81
CA ARG A 126 -14.11 11.87 3.18
C ARG A 126 -13.79 11.92 1.68
N ASP A 127 -14.24 12.95 0.96
CA ASP A 127 -13.94 13.08 -0.47
C ASP A 127 -12.45 13.39 -0.69
N SER A 128 -11.80 14.06 0.28
CA SER A 128 -10.40 14.45 0.20
C SER A 128 -9.44 13.27 0.05
N ILE A 129 -9.75 12.13 0.66
CA ILE A 129 -8.90 10.93 0.58
C ILE A 129 -8.91 10.34 -0.84
N ILE A 130 -10.04 10.44 -1.55
CA ILE A 130 -10.15 10.02 -2.95
C ILE A 130 -9.41 10.98 -3.86
N GLU A 131 -9.52 12.29 -3.61
CA GLU A 131 -8.77 13.30 -4.36
C GLU A 131 -7.26 13.08 -4.22
N ALA A 132 -6.79 12.84 -2.99
CA ALA A 132 -5.40 12.48 -2.72
C ALA A 132 -5.00 11.19 -3.47
N SER A 133 -5.81 10.13 -3.38
CA SER A 133 -5.55 8.87 -4.10
C SER A 133 -5.40 9.07 -5.61
N LYS A 134 -6.28 9.86 -6.23
CA LYS A 134 -6.19 10.20 -7.67
C LYS A 134 -4.91 10.95 -8.03
N ILE A 135 -4.47 11.86 -7.16
CA ILE A 135 -3.21 12.59 -7.34
C ILE A 135 -2.03 11.62 -7.27
N LEU A 136 -1.97 10.76 -6.25
CA LEU A 136 -0.91 9.77 -6.10
C LEU A 136 -0.87 8.79 -7.28
N LYS A 137 -2.03 8.32 -7.74
CA LYS A 137 -2.16 7.52 -8.97
C LYS A 137 -1.54 8.22 -10.18
N SER A 138 -1.85 9.51 -10.36
CA SER A 138 -1.32 10.30 -11.47
C SER A 138 0.20 10.48 -11.37
N ILE A 139 0.77 10.55 -10.17
CA ILE A 139 2.22 10.62 -9.96
C ILE A 139 2.85 9.28 -10.32
N ALA A 140 2.31 8.17 -9.80
CA ALA A 140 2.80 6.82 -10.10
C ALA A 140 2.79 6.54 -11.61
N ALA A 141 1.71 6.93 -12.29
CA ALA A 141 1.54 6.71 -13.73
C ALA A 141 2.62 7.37 -14.60
N LYS A 142 3.28 8.44 -14.14
CA LYS A 142 4.37 9.10 -14.90
C LYS A 142 5.60 8.22 -15.07
N HIS A 143 5.85 7.33 -14.11
CA HIS A 143 7.06 6.51 -14.03
C HIS A 143 6.76 5.00 -13.95
N TRP A 144 5.50 4.61 -14.21
CA TRP A 144 5.07 3.23 -14.05
C TRP A 144 5.66 2.31 -15.11
N THR A 145 6.33 1.25 -14.64
CA THR A 145 6.89 0.19 -15.49
C THR A 145 6.44 -1.20 -15.05
N GLY A 146 5.59 -1.28 -14.02
CA GLY A 146 5.08 -2.53 -13.46
C GLY A 146 3.89 -3.11 -14.25
N LEU A 147 3.47 -4.30 -13.85
CA LEU A 147 2.23 -4.91 -14.35
C LEU A 147 1.02 -4.38 -13.57
N GLY A 148 -0.10 -4.20 -14.26
CA GLY A 148 -1.37 -3.76 -13.65
C GLY A 148 -1.49 -2.25 -13.50
N GLU A 149 -2.44 -1.82 -12.68
CA GLU A 149 -2.75 -0.41 -12.42
C GLU A 149 -1.57 0.30 -11.72
N PRO A 150 -1.17 1.51 -12.17
CA PRO A 150 -0.17 2.30 -11.47
C PRO A 150 -0.60 2.62 -10.05
N HIS A 151 0.29 2.40 -9.08
CA HIS A 151 0.08 2.70 -7.66
C HIS A 151 1.42 2.87 -6.95
N PHE A 152 1.40 3.47 -5.76
CA PHE A 152 2.56 3.43 -4.87
C PHE A 152 2.66 2.06 -4.22
N ASN A 153 3.85 1.49 -4.15
CA ASN A 153 4.12 0.28 -3.40
C ASN A 153 4.28 0.63 -1.91
N MET A 154 3.16 0.58 -1.17
CA MET A 154 3.09 0.93 0.25
C MET A 154 3.36 -0.29 1.12
N MET A 155 4.62 -0.47 1.53
CA MET A 155 5.05 -1.60 2.34
C MET A 155 4.91 -1.30 3.83
N PHE A 156 3.90 -1.89 4.47
CA PHE A 156 3.78 -1.83 5.93
C PHE A 156 4.97 -2.50 6.61
N LYS A 157 5.57 -1.78 7.55
CA LYS A 157 6.69 -2.26 8.38
C LYS A 157 6.18 -2.63 9.75
N ARG A 158 5.32 -1.79 10.31
CA ARG A 158 4.70 -1.97 11.63
C ARG A 158 3.31 -1.35 11.62
N ILE A 159 2.39 -1.95 12.38
CA ILE A 159 1.12 -1.35 12.74
C ILE A 159 0.99 -1.43 14.25
N LEU A 160 0.83 -0.29 14.91
CA LEU A 160 0.65 -0.22 16.36
C LEU A 160 -0.78 0.19 16.66
N VAL A 161 -1.44 -0.51 17.58
CA VAL A 161 -2.83 -0.23 17.93
C VAL A 161 -2.95 0.03 19.43
N ASP A 162 -3.46 1.20 19.79
CA ASP A 162 -3.76 1.59 21.18
C ASP A 162 -5.16 2.22 21.28
N GLY A 163 -6.09 1.48 21.91
CA GLY A 163 -7.50 1.87 21.99
C GLY A 163 -8.10 2.06 20.59
N ASP A 164 -8.49 3.30 20.30
CA ASP A 164 -9.08 3.73 19.02
C ASP A 164 -8.03 4.27 18.03
N TYR A 165 -6.76 4.33 18.42
CA TYR A 165 -5.68 4.84 17.60
C TYR A 165 -4.92 3.72 16.92
N VAL A 166 -4.57 3.93 15.66
CA VAL A 166 -3.72 3.04 14.86
C VAL A 166 -2.62 3.84 14.22
N VAL A 167 -1.37 3.48 14.47
CA VAL A 167 -0.20 4.00 13.75
C VAL A 167 0.23 2.99 12.71
N ALA A 168 0.37 3.41 11.45
CA ALA A 168 0.99 2.62 10.39
C ALA A 168 2.35 3.24 10.05
N GLN A 169 3.42 2.44 10.17
CA GLN A 169 4.73 2.80 9.63
C GLN A 169 4.91 2.10 8.30
N ILE A 170 5.17 2.89 7.25
CA ILE A 170 5.20 2.43 5.87
C ILE A 170 6.48 2.92 5.21
N LEU A 171 7.10 2.05 4.41
CA LEU A 171 8.03 2.47 3.36
C LEU A 171 7.26 2.49 2.05
N SER A 172 7.07 3.67 1.47
CA SER A 172 6.26 3.86 0.27
C SER A 172 7.16 4.17 -0.92
N GLU A 173 7.22 3.27 -1.90
CA GLU A 173 7.88 3.55 -3.18
C GLU A 173 6.85 4.10 -4.17
N ARG A 174 7.15 5.24 -4.80
CA ARG A 174 6.18 5.92 -5.68
C ARG A 174 6.08 5.29 -7.07
N TRP A 175 7.13 4.59 -7.49
CA TRP A 175 7.24 3.79 -8.71
C TRP A 175 8.38 2.77 -8.55
N PRO A 176 8.50 1.76 -9.43
CA PRO A 176 9.59 0.79 -9.36
C PRO A 176 10.98 1.44 -9.43
N GLY A 177 11.82 1.21 -8.42
CA GLY A 177 13.17 1.75 -8.32
C GLY A 177 13.28 3.12 -7.62
N ASP A 178 12.19 3.68 -7.12
CA ASP A 178 12.20 4.85 -6.24
C ASP A 178 12.83 4.50 -4.88
N GLU A 179 13.63 5.40 -4.28
CA GLU A 179 14.20 5.19 -2.94
C GLU A 179 13.11 5.13 -1.85
N GLY A 180 11.97 5.76 -2.15
CA GLY A 180 10.76 5.74 -1.35
C GLY A 180 10.72 6.81 -0.26
N GLU A 181 9.63 6.76 0.51
CA GLU A 181 9.31 7.70 1.58
C GLU A 181 8.98 6.91 2.86
N HIS A 182 9.50 7.37 3.99
CA HIS A 182 9.03 6.98 5.31
C HIS A 182 7.72 7.70 5.58
N VAL A 183 6.66 6.92 5.72
CA VAL A 183 5.32 7.43 6.05
C VAL A 183 4.92 6.90 7.41
N PHE A 184 4.55 7.82 8.31
CA PHE A 184 3.92 7.51 9.58
C PHE A 184 2.53 8.10 9.58
N ASP A 185 1.53 7.24 9.46
CA ASP A 185 0.14 7.65 9.51
C ASP A 185 -0.46 7.26 10.85
N LEU A 186 -1.06 8.24 11.53
CA LEU A 186 -1.85 8.04 12.75
C LEU A 186 -3.31 8.22 12.39
N TYR A 187 -4.10 7.17 12.62
CA TYR A 187 -5.55 7.18 12.45
C TYR A 187 -6.25 7.10 13.79
N ARG A 188 -7.37 7.81 13.91
CA ARG A 188 -8.39 7.52 14.92
C ARG A 188 -9.56 6.81 14.26
N TRP A 189 -9.94 5.68 14.82
CA TRP A 189 -11.05 4.86 14.37
C TRP A 189 -12.22 4.88 15.35
N LYS A 190 -13.45 4.99 14.85
CA LYS A 190 -14.67 4.82 15.64
C LYS A 190 -15.71 4.07 14.83
N ASN A 191 -16.45 3.17 15.50
CA ASN A 191 -17.51 2.38 14.88
C ASN A 191 -17.08 1.67 13.58
N GLY A 192 -15.82 1.24 13.53
CA GLY A 192 -15.24 0.56 12.38
C GLY A 192 -14.90 1.44 11.18
N ARG A 193 -14.92 2.77 11.33
CA ARG A 193 -14.54 3.77 10.33
C ARG A 193 -13.41 4.66 10.83
N VAL A 194 -12.60 5.20 9.93
CA VAL A 194 -11.65 6.26 10.21
C VAL A 194 -12.39 7.58 10.37
N VAL A 195 -12.19 8.27 11.50
CA VAL A 195 -12.80 9.57 11.77
C VAL A 195 -11.80 10.72 11.73
N GLU A 196 -10.50 10.43 11.82
CA GLU A 196 -9.46 11.45 11.88
C GLU A 196 -8.09 10.87 11.51
N HIS A 197 -7.22 11.70 10.93
CA HIS A 197 -5.92 11.29 10.43
C HIS A 197 -4.85 12.39 10.54
N TRP A 198 -3.63 11.98 10.86
CA TRP A 198 -2.40 12.78 10.83
C TRP A 198 -1.32 11.98 10.12
N ASP A 199 -0.45 12.66 9.38
CA ASP A 199 0.70 12.04 8.74
C ASP A 199 2.01 12.79 9.01
N VAL A 200 3.11 12.05 8.85
CA VAL A 200 4.45 12.60 8.62
C VAL A 200 5.07 11.80 7.49
N ILE A 201 5.55 12.51 6.48
CA ILE A 201 6.22 11.94 5.31
C ILE A 201 7.65 12.48 5.27
N GLN A 202 8.62 11.58 5.15
CA GLN A 202 10.03 11.91 4.99
C GLN A 202 10.62 11.12 3.82
N GLN A 203 11.20 11.84 2.85
CA GLN A 203 11.93 11.24 1.73
C GLN A 203 13.13 10.44 2.24
N VAL A 204 13.30 9.22 1.72
CA VAL A 204 14.53 8.46 1.89
C VAL A 204 15.62 9.09 1.02
N ASP A 205 16.79 9.30 1.61
CA ASP A 205 17.99 9.82 0.94
C ASP A 205 19.14 8.84 1.21
N LEU A 206 19.24 7.82 0.36
CA LEU A 206 20.23 6.74 0.53
C LEU A 206 21.67 7.27 0.49
N ALA A 207 21.92 8.37 -0.22
CA ALA A 207 23.25 8.97 -0.34
C ALA A 207 23.74 9.59 0.98
N ASN A 208 22.84 9.99 1.88
CA ASN A 208 23.17 10.72 3.11
C ASN A 208 22.86 9.95 4.41
N ILE A 209 22.62 8.64 4.33
CA ILE A 209 22.44 7.80 5.53
C ILE A 209 23.74 7.70 6.33
N LYS A 210 23.68 8.10 7.61
CA LYS A 210 24.82 8.06 8.53
C LYS A 210 24.93 6.76 9.33
N HIS A 211 23.84 6.00 9.45
CA HIS A 211 23.81 4.76 10.23
C HIS A 211 23.94 3.52 9.34
N GLY A 212 24.43 2.40 9.89
CA GLY A 212 24.48 1.12 9.15
C GLY A 212 23.17 0.33 9.13
N ASN A 213 22.08 0.86 9.69
CA ASN A 213 20.80 0.17 9.78
C ASN A 213 20.02 0.24 8.46
N SER A 214 19.11 -0.73 8.28
CA SER A 214 18.10 -0.67 7.21
C SER A 214 17.29 0.63 7.29
N VAL A 215 16.84 1.13 6.13
CA VAL A 215 15.89 2.25 6.05
C VAL A 215 14.53 1.87 6.63
N ALA A 216 14.21 0.59 6.75
CA ALA A 216 12.98 0.11 7.35
C ALA A 216 13.09 -1.29 7.94
#